data_AF-A0A660YN05-F1
#
_entry.id   AF-A0A660YN05-F1
#
_cell.length_a   1.000
_cell.length_b   1.000
_cell.length_c   1.000
_cell.angle_alpha   90.00
_cell.angle_beta   90.00
_cell.angle_gamma   90.00
#
_symmetry.space_group_name_H-M   'P 1'
#
loop_
_entity.id
_entity.type
_entity.pdbx_description
1 polymer ?
#
loop_
_entity_poly.entity_id
_entity_poly.type
_entity_poly.pdbx_seq_one_letter_code
_entity_poly.pdbx_strand_id
1 'polypeptide(L)'
;LGTKLFGRYGEGKKSEKSELNQIKKDADAISAYAMSESLWYLSRLLPENHAIMVCVGEGLMPKAGETPEMGSNPMLGFGRIYARPQVAQFLDQRVHRLINDDKYTWIDFKKDIISAGITIWGTAIDTLENTTRFAKGEDTGPLTVLHVFDQPLWITKPYEGYIGNLILPKSVVQKASEESILINFFTPREKVLYAIKKTYPDIKNQNIHVWTLAGKSREHRIGKLWEEWKSLGIHLVEEGWTLPSGYKAFTDSGTYAPTLLVGTWEDNEKQKHLFLIDGYAASAEALQASSLCPILDIDASLAVFTSKFKLSYDREAKIMHLDPDSPEFEDNLYEIFGEKLDKDVTDMFRNDIKIAANAGINLKKTTISIDDFLPEKNWNVMALAGYMLPDPYTGTQGIKEVAPGIYEVTTRLLTPEGEKKTKITLKLEEDLETSRLIFNPLLNRFLKGENYQERAVKISDSGRIRNELQTLCSEALEYEGTTGIIVHFNKISKDVISVQDQKRLKEILKWYKENHPIWFNWLKITD
;
A
#
# COMPACT_ATOMS: atom_id res chain seq x y z
N LEU A 1 8.24 -6.50 14.26
CA LEU A 1 9.33 -7.30 14.88
C LEU A 1 9.92 -8.28 13.89
N GLY A 2 9.15 -9.25 13.38
CA GLY A 2 9.62 -10.27 12.43
C GLY A 2 10.40 -9.69 11.25
N THR A 3 9.86 -8.69 10.55
CA THR A 3 10.52 -8.01 9.43
C THR A 3 11.87 -7.41 9.81
N LYS A 4 11.97 -6.71 10.95
CA LYS A 4 13.23 -6.10 11.40
C LYS A 4 14.32 -7.13 11.69
N LEU A 5 13.97 -8.25 12.31
CA LEU A 5 14.93 -9.28 12.70
C LEU A 5 15.30 -10.21 11.54
N PHE A 6 14.33 -10.54 10.69
CA PHE A 6 14.47 -11.64 9.73
C PHE A 6 14.36 -11.20 8.26
N GLY A 7 13.98 -9.94 8.01
CA GLY A 7 13.82 -9.34 6.69
C GLY A 7 15.10 -8.84 6.04
N ARG A 8 16.29 -9.22 6.53
CA ARG A 8 17.59 -8.86 5.92
C ARG A 8 17.90 -7.36 5.95
N TYR A 9 17.57 -6.70 7.07
CA TYR A 9 17.80 -5.28 7.28
C TYR A 9 19.27 -4.87 7.02
N GLY A 10 19.47 -3.88 6.14
CA GLY A 10 20.80 -3.33 5.84
C GLY A 10 21.71 -4.18 4.97
N GLU A 11 21.30 -5.40 4.59
CA GLU A 11 22.12 -6.26 3.71
C GLU A 11 22.31 -5.66 2.31
N GLY A 12 21.45 -4.74 1.88
CA GLY A 12 21.47 -4.15 0.53
C GLY A 12 22.34 -2.90 0.37
N LYS A 13 23.06 -2.44 1.42
CA LYS A 13 23.77 -1.16 1.44
C LYS A 13 24.81 -0.96 0.33
N LYS A 14 25.37 -2.06 -0.20
CA LYS A 14 26.37 -2.06 -1.27
C LYS A 14 26.04 -3.06 -2.39
N SER A 15 24.81 -3.51 -2.42
CA SER A 15 24.34 -4.51 -3.37
C SER A 15 24.02 -3.88 -4.71
N GLU A 16 24.19 -4.67 -5.77
CA GLU A 16 23.69 -4.32 -7.09
C GLU A 16 22.17 -4.22 -7.09
N LYS A 17 21.60 -3.52 -8.08
CA LYS A 17 20.15 -3.26 -8.15
C LYS A 17 19.30 -4.53 -8.07
N SER A 18 19.73 -5.62 -8.71
CA SER A 18 19.02 -6.91 -8.70
C SER A 18 18.98 -7.53 -7.31
N GLU A 19 20.12 -7.57 -6.61
CA GLU A 19 20.23 -8.10 -5.25
C GLU A 19 19.47 -7.22 -4.25
N LEU A 20 19.56 -5.89 -4.37
CA LEU A 20 18.78 -4.96 -3.56
C LEU A 20 17.27 -5.20 -3.71
N ASN A 21 16.80 -5.43 -4.94
CA ASN A 21 15.40 -5.75 -5.19
C ASN A 21 14.99 -7.10 -4.57
N GLN A 22 15.88 -8.10 -4.55
CA GLN A 22 15.59 -9.37 -3.89
C GLN A 22 15.48 -9.20 -2.38
N ILE A 23 16.38 -8.44 -1.76
CA ILE A 23 16.34 -8.13 -0.32
C ILE A 23 15.03 -7.44 0.05
N LYS A 24 14.60 -6.47 -0.76
CA LYS A 24 13.31 -5.79 -0.58
C LYS A 24 12.14 -6.79 -0.61
N LYS A 25 12.08 -7.64 -1.64
CA LYS A 25 11.05 -8.69 -1.76
C LYS A 25 11.03 -9.65 -0.57
N ASP A 26 12.19 -10.07 -0.09
CA ASP A 26 12.30 -10.96 1.07
C ASP A 26 11.74 -10.29 2.34
N ALA A 27 12.04 -9.00 2.54
CA ALA A 27 11.53 -8.20 3.65
C ALA A 27 10.01 -8.04 3.58
N ASP A 28 9.48 -7.66 2.41
CA ASP A 28 8.05 -7.51 2.16
C ASP A 28 7.32 -8.84 2.39
N ALA A 29 7.87 -9.97 1.93
CA ALA A 29 7.27 -11.29 2.11
C ALA A 29 7.11 -11.67 3.59
N ILE A 30 8.12 -11.39 4.43
CA ILE A 30 8.04 -11.64 5.89
C ILE A 30 7.00 -10.72 6.53
N SER A 31 6.98 -9.46 6.13
CA SER A 31 6.03 -8.48 6.66
C SER A 31 4.59 -8.83 6.30
N ALA A 32 4.35 -9.19 5.03
CA ALA A 32 3.07 -9.62 4.50
C ALA A 32 2.57 -10.90 5.19
N TYR A 33 3.45 -11.88 5.41
CA TYR A 33 3.10 -13.09 6.14
C TYR A 33 2.68 -12.79 7.58
N ALA A 34 3.48 -12.00 8.31
CA ALA A 34 3.18 -11.63 9.69
C ALA A 34 1.86 -10.84 9.82
N MET A 35 1.60 -9.91 8.90
CA MET A 35 0.36 -9.14 8.84
C MET A 35 -0.84 -10.05 8.54
N SER A 36 -0.71 -10.95 7.55
CA SER A 36 -1.77 -11.89 7.18
C SER A 36 -2.15 -12.84 8.33
N GLU A 37 -1.15 -13.37 9.04
CA GLU A 37 -1.38 -14.19 10.23
C GLU A 37 -2.06 -13.39 11.35
N SER A 38 -1.70 -12.12 11.51
CA SER A 38 -2.34 -11.21 12.48
C SER A 38 -3.81 -10.95 12.14
N LEU A 39 -4.14 -10.74 10.86
CA LEU A 39 -5.53 -10.57 10.38
C LEU A 39 -6.35 -11.85 10.54
N TRP A 40 -5.76 -13.03 10.31
CA TRP A 40 -6.39 -14.31 10.61
C TRP A 40 -6.69 -14.48 12.09
N TYR A 41 -5.81 -14.02 12.96
CA TYR A 41 -6.06 -14.05 14.40
C TYR A 41 -7.17 -13.05 14.78
N LEU A 42 -7.09 -11.82 14.27
CA LEU A 42 -8.06 -10.76 14.51
C LEU A 42 -9.48 -11.15 14.06
N SER A 43 -9.61 -11.73 12.86
CA SER A 43 -10.92 -12.15 12.31
C SER A 43 -11.66 -13.18 13.19
N ARG A 44 -10.95 -13.90 14.07
CA ARG A 44 -11.57 -14.84 15.02
C ARG A 44 -12.22 -14.13 16.21
N LEU A 45 -11.84 -12.88 16.48
CA LEU A 45 -12.41 -12.05 17.53
C LEU A 45 -13.63 -11.25 17.04
N LEU A 46 -13.90 -11.26 15.74
CA LEU A 46 -15.05 -10.57 15.15
C LEU A 46 -16.33 -11.41 15.28
N PRO A 47 -17.52 -10.76 15.25
CA PRO A 47 -18.78 -11.47 15.16
C PRO A 47 -18.83 -12.41 13.94
N GLU A 48 -19.66 -13.45 14.02
CA GLU A 48 -19.65 -14.54 13.01
C GLU A 48 -19.97 -14.09 11.58
N ASN A 49 -20.74 -13.01 11.45
CA ASN A 49 -21.15 -12.40 10.18
C ASN A 49 -20.21 -11.28 9.71
N HIS A 50 -19.08 -11.06 10.38
CA HIS A 50 -18.12 -10.01 10.02
C HIS A 50 -16.95 -10.58 9.20
N ALA A 51 -16.42 -9.72 8.32
CA ALA A 51 -15.25 -10.00 7.51
C ALA A 51 -14.34 -8.78 7.44
N ILE A 52 -13.05 -9.02 7.26
CA ILE A 52 -12.08 -8.01 6.86
C ILE A 52 -11.77 -8.23 5.38
N MET A 53 -11.85 -7.18 4.58
CA MET A 53 -11.53 -7.19 3.16
C MET A 53 -10.35 -6.27 2.87
N VAL A 54 -9.32 -6.80 2.21
CA VAL A 54 -8.21 -5.98 1.73
C VAL A 54 -8.66 -5.20 0.49
N CYS A 55 -8.71 -3.87 0.62
CA CYS A 55 -9.13 -2.96 -0.44
C CYS A 55 -7.95 -2.23 -1.09
N VAL A 56 -6.88 -2.02 -0.34
CA VAL A 56 -5.58 -1.53 -0.84
C VAL A 56 -4.51 -2.37 -0.15
N GLY A 57 -3.56 -2.92 -0.89
CA GLY A 57 -2.55 -3.82 -0.38
C GLY A 57 -1.43 -4.06 -1.39
N GLU A 58 -0.68 -5.12 -1.19
CA GLU A 58 0.42 -5.53 -2.08
C GLU A 58 -0.15 -6.09 -3.40
N GLY A 59 -0.45 -5.22 -4.35
CA GLY A 59 -0.96 -5.58 -5.69
C GLY A 59 -2.29 -6.35 -5.71
N LEU A 60 -2.51 -7.14 -6.76
CA LEU A 60 -3.75 -7.91 -6.99
C LEU A 60 -3.78 -9.25 -6.23
N MET A 61 -4.96 -9.78 -5.89
CA MET A 61 -5.04 -11.21 -5.52
C MET A 61 -5.17 -12.04 -6.80
N PRO A 62 -4.34 -13.08 -7.03
CA PRO A 62 -4.51 -13.94 -8.20
C PRO A 62 -5.85 -14.70 -8.15
N LYS A 63 -6.89 -14.14 -8.78
CA LYS A 63 -8.22 -14.76 -8.91
C LYS A 63 -8.50 -15.05 -10.39
N ALA A 64 -7.95 -16.16 -10.89
CA ALA A 64 -8.21 -16.77 -12.20
C ALA A 64 -8.21 -15.79 -13.41
N GLY A 65 -7.02 -15.56 -14.00
CA GLY A 65 -6.86 -14.78 -15.23
C GLY A 65 -5.73 -13.77 -15.22
N GLU A 66 -5.14 -13.49 -14.06
CA GLU A 66 -4.04 -12.54 -13.89
C GLU A 66 -2.67 -13.21 -14.10
N THR A 67 -1.75 -12.52 -14.78
CA THR A 67 -0.37 -12.97 -14.98
C THR A 67 0.53 -12.53 -13.81
N PRO A 68 1.66 -13.22 -13.53
CA PRO A 68 2.61 -12.83 -12.48
C PRO A 68 3.15 -11.40 -12.60
N GLU A 69 3.07 -10.80 -13.78
CA GLU A 69 3.48 -9.44 -14.09
C GLU A 69 2.55 -8.37 -13.48
N MET A 70 1.37 -8.77 -12.99
CA MET A 70 0.35 -7.89 -12.39
C MET A 70 0.52 -7.71 -10.86
N GLY A 71 1.71 -7.98 -10.32
CA GLY A 71 2.07 -7.64 -8.93
C GLY A 71 1.32 -8.46 -7.86
N SER A 72 0.86 -9.66 -8.19
CA SER A 72 -0.15 -10.35 -7.38
C SER A 72 0.38 -10.87 -6.02
N ASN A 73 -0.25 -10.50 -4.89
CA ASN A 73 0.01 -11.08 -3.57
C ASN A 73 -1.23 -11.83 -3.05
N PRO A 74 -1.23 -13.17 -2.97
CA PRO A 74 -2.41 -13.90 -2.50
C PRO A 74 -2.66 -13.79 -1.00
N MET A 75 -1.69 -13.30 -0.22
CA MET A 75 -1.84 -13.06 1.21
C MET A 75 -2.53 -11.73 1.49
N LEU A 76 -2.16 -10.65 0.80
CA LEU A 76 -2.64 -9.29 1.09
C LEU A 76 -3.03 -8.49 -0.17
N GLY A 77 -3.31 -9.18 -1.27
CA GLY A 77 -3.76 -8.56 -2.51
C GLY A 77 -5.20 -8.11 -2.43
N PHE A 78 -5.55 -7.22 -3.35
CA PHE A 78 -6.91 -6.70 -3.48
C PHE A 78 -7.97 -7.81 -3.45
N GLY A 79 -9.01 -7.61 -2.64
CA GLY A 79 -10.14 -8.53 -2.52
C GLY A 79 -9.89 -9.72 -1.58
N ARG A 80 -8.78 -9.75 -0.83
CA ARG A 80 -8.56 -10.78 0.19
C ARG A 80 -9.54 -10.68 1.34
N ILE A 81 -10.16 -11.80 1.68
CA ILE A 81 -11.13 -11.93 2.77
C ILE A 81 -10.52 -12.66 3.95
N TYR A 82 -10.65 -12.08 5.14
CA TYR A 82 -10.41 -12.74 6.42
C TYR A 82 -11.71 -12.79 7.20
N ALA A 83 -12.29 -13.98 7.29
CA ALA A 83 -13.58 -14.21 7.95
C ALA A 83 -13.71 -15.67 8.39
N ARG A 84 -14.82 -15.98 9.08
CA ARG A 84 -15.21 -17.37 9.34
C ARG A 84 -15.46 -18.12 8.03
N PRO A 85 -15.27 -19.46 7.97
CA PRO A 85 -15.25 -20.21 6.71
C PRO A 85 -16.47 -19.99 5.79
N GLN A 86 -17.68 -19.96 6.34
CA GLN A 86 -18.91 -19.76 5.55
C GLN A 86 -18.99 -18.35 4.95
N VAL A 87 -18.66 -17.32 5.74
CA VAL A 87 -18.61 -15.92 5.27
C VAL A 87 -17.50 -15.73 4.24
N ALA A 88 -16.32 -16.30 4.48
CA ALA A 88 -15.21 -16.26 3.54
C ALA A 88 -15.59 -16.90 2.20
N GLN A 89 -16.19 -18.09 2.21
CA GLN A 89 -16.64 -18.77 0.99
C GLN A 89 -17.69 -17.96 0.22
N PHE A 90 -18.66 -17.36 0.93
CA PHE A 90 -19.69 -16.52 0.32
C PHE A 90 -19.10 -15.27 -0.36
N LEU A 91 -18.18 -14.59 0.33
CA LEU A 91 -17.55 -13.35 -0.13
C LEU A 91 -16.54 -13.62 -1.24
N ASP A 92 -15.75 -14.70 -1.16
CA ASP A 92 -14.73 -15.02 -2.15
C ASP A 92 -15.33 -15.20 -3.56
N GLN A 93 -16.48 -15.87 -3.66
CA GLN A 93 -17.21 -16.03 -4.92
C GLN A 93 -17.67 -14.69 -5.50
N ARG A 94 -18.06 -13.75 -4.64
CA ARG A 94 -18.60 -12.44 -5.05
C ARG A 94 -17.51 -11.46 -5.41
N VAL A 95 -16.42 -11.45 -4.64
CA VAL A 95 -15.21 -10.71 -5.00
C VAL A 95 -14.64 -11.22 -6.32
N HIS A 96 -14.63 -12.54 -6.55
CA HIS A 96 -14.23 -13.09 -7.85
C HIS A 96 -15.09 -12.54 -8.99
N ARG A 97 -16.41 -12.48 -8.82
CA ARG A 97 -17.30 -11.86 -9.82
C ARG A 97 -17.02 -10.37 -9.97
N LEU A 98 -16.81 -9.65 -8.88
CA LEU A 98 -16.50 -8.21 -8.91
C LEU A 98 -15.22 -7.88 -9.70
N ILE A 99 -14.24 -8.78 -9.67
CA ILE A 99 -12.97 -8.60 -10.40
C ILE A 99 -13.09 -9.04 -11.88
N ASN A 100 -13.83 -10.13 -12.14
CA ASN A 100 -13.78 -10.83 -13.43
C ASN A 100 -15.04 -10.71 -14.31
N ASP A 101 -16.16 -10.20 -13.78
CA ASP A 101 -17.43 -10.07 -14.51
C ASP A 101 -17.82 -8.60 -14.62
N ASP A 102 -17.59 -8.00 -15.80
CA ASP A 102 -17.91 -6.59 -16.08
C ASP A 102 -19.39 -6.23 -15.86
N LYS A 103 -20.29 -7.22 -15.80
CA LYS A 103 -21.72 -7.01 -15.50
C LYS A 103 -22.04 -7.04 -14.01
N TYR A 104 -21.12 -7.52 -13.16
CA TYR A 104 -21.31 -7.57 -11.71
C TYR A 104 -20.64 -6.37 -11.06
N THR A 105 -21.45 -5.38 -10.71
CA THR A 105 -20.97 -4.08 -10.23
C THR A 105 -20.84 -4.05 -8.71
N TRP A 106 -20.21 -3.00 -8.17
CA TRP A 106 -20.22 -2.71 -6.74
C TRP A 106 -21.63 -2.59 -6.15
N ILE A 107 -22.61 -2.11 -6.93
CA ILE A 107 -24.00 -2.02 -6.49
C ILE A 107 -24.56 -3.42 -6.25
N ASP A 108 -24.25 -4.38 -7.12
CA ASP A 108 -24.69 -5.77 -6.99
C ASP A 108 -24.00 -6.45 -5.81
N PHE A 109 -22.69 -6.23 -5.66
CA PHE A 109 -21.91 -6.71 -4.51
C PHE A 109 -22.48 -6.21 -3.17
N LYS A 110 -22.78 -4.91 -3.08
CA LYS A 110 -23.37 -4.31 -1.89
C LYS A 110 -24.75 -4.90 -1.57
N LYS A 111 -25.61 -5.09 -2.58
CA LYS A 111 -26.94 -5.72 -2.40
C LYS A 111 -26.82 -7.14 -1.86
N ASP A 112 -25.88 -7.93 -2.39
CA ASP A 112 -25.64 -9.30 -1.95
C ASP A 112 -25.18 -9.35 -0.48
N ILE A 113 -24.26 -8.48 -0.07
CA ILE A 113 -23.75 -8.39 1.31
C ILE A 113 -24.87 -8.03 2.28
N ILE A 114 -25.65 -7.00 1.97
CA ILE A 114 -26.77 -6.55 2.80
C ILE A 114 -27.81 -7.67 2.94
N SER A 115 -28.15 -8.33 1.84
CA SER A 115 -29.13 -9.42 1.84
C SER A 115 -28.68 -10.62 2.67
N ALA A 116 -27.37 -10.87 2.74
CA ALA A 116 -26.78 -11.91 3.57
C ALA A 116 -26.56 -11.51 5.03
N GLY A 117 -26.81 -10.25 5.40
CA GLY A 117 -26.55 -9.74 6.75
C GLY A 117 -25.07 -9.76 7.13
N ILE A 118 -24.17 -9.61 6.16
CA ILE A 118 -22.72 -9.64 6.37
C ILE A 118 -22.21 -8.20 6.55
N THR A 119 -21.26 -8.00 7.46
CA THR A 119 -20.55 -6.73 7.64
C THR A 119 -19.12 -6.88 7.17
N ILE A 120 -18.64 -5.93 6.36
CA ILE A 120 -17.27 -5.93 5.85
C ILE A 120 -16.55 -4.69 6.33
N TRP A 121 -15.41 -4.88 6.99
CA TRP A 121 -14.44 -3.81 7.25
C TRP A 121 -13.39 -3.80 6.15
N GLY A 122 -13.24 -2.67 5.48
CA GLY A 122 -12.21 -2.49 4.45
C GLY A 122 -10.84 -2.27 5.11
N THR A 123 -9.76 -2.65 4.44
CA THR A 123 -8.41 -2.32 4.89
C THR A 123 -7.53 -1.78 3.79
N ALA A 124 -6.70 -0.80 4.14
CA ALA A 124 -5.55 -0.37 3.35
C ALA A 124 -4.27 -0.74 4.08
N ILE A 125 -3.40 -1.51 3.44
CA ILE A 125 -2.23 -2.14 4.08
C ILE A 125 -0.98 -1.75 3.31
N ASP A 126 0.02 -1.26 4.04
CA ASP A 126 1.39 -1.17 3.57
C ASP A 126 2.27 -1.98 4.52
N THR A 127 2.79 -3.09 4.02
CA THR A 127 3.47 -4.05 4.88
C THR A 127 4.85 -3.58 5.27
N LEU A 128 5.49 -2.75 4.45
CA LEU A 128 6.82 -2.21 4.70
C LEU A 128 7.00 -0.89 3.93
N GLU A 129 6.49 0.17 4.54
CA GLU A 129 6.67 1.52 4.07
C GLU A 129 8.16 1.88 4.16
N ASN A 130 8.68 2.56 3.13
CA ASN A 130 10.11 2.85 2.95
C ASN A 130 11.03 1.61 2.82
N THR A 131 10.60 0.57 2.10
CA THR A 131 11.37 -0.68 1.85
C THR A 131 12.81 -0.44 1.39
N THR A 132 13.04 0.56 0.54
CA THR A 132 14.39 0.86 0.04
C THR A 132 15.31 1.35 1.16
N ARG A 133 14.79 2.18 2.08
CA ARG A 133 15.52 2.64 3.27
C ARG A 133 15.83 1.47 4.20
N PHE A 134 14.85 0.57 4.39
CA PHE A 134 15.03 -0.66 5.16
C PHE A 134 16.15 -1.55 4.60
N ALA A 135 16.13 -1.83 3.29
CA ALA A 135 17.11 -2.69 2.65
C ALA A 135 18.53 -2.10 2.67
N LYS A 136 18.66 -0.77 2.57
CA LYS A 136 19.94 -0.05 2.67
C LYS A 136 20.47 0.11 4.09
N GLY A 137 19.62 -0.14 5.10
CA GLY A 137 20.01 -0.04 6.50
C GLY A 137 20.06 1.40 6.99
N GLU A 138 19.17 2.26 6.49
CA GLU A 138 19.00 3.62 6.98
C GLU A 138 18.49 3.60 8.43
N ASP A 139 18.90 4.58 9.23
CA ASP A 139 18.61 4.58 10.68
C ASP A 139 17.17 4.96 11.04
N THR A 140 16.39 5.47 10.08
CA THR A 140 15.02 5.99 10.30
C THR A 140 14.09 5.73 9.12
N GLY A 141 12.78 5.68 9.41
CA GLY A 141 11.71 5.71 8.42
C GLY A 141 10.89 4.43 8.27
N PRO A 142 11.49 3.23 8.16
CA PRO A 142 10.72 2.00 7.95
C PRO A 142 9.65 1.71 9.01
N LEU A 143 8.41 1.52 8.56
CA LEU A 143 7.26 1.15 9.39
C LEU A 143 6.32 0.20 8.63
N THR A 144 5.36 -0.38 9.34
CA THR A 144 4.21 -1.06 8.75
C THR A 144 2.94 -0.29 9.08
N VAL A 145 2.00 -0.25 8.14
CA VAL A 145 0.76 0.51 8.23
C VAL A 145 -0.44 -0.40 7.94
N LEU A 146 -1.46 -0.30 8.79
CA LEU A 146 -2.76 -0.93 8.59
C LEU A 146 -3.85 0.09 8.89
N HIS A 147 -4.66 0.43 7.90
CA HIS A 147 -5.88 1.18 8.09
C HIS A 147 -7.08 0.24 8.05
N VAL A 148 -8.01 0.41 8.97
CA VAL A 148 -9.27 -0.34 9.03
C VAL A 148 -10.42 0.64 8.93
N PHE A 149 -11.25 0.46 7.90
CA PHE A 149 -12.44 1.24 7.61
C PHE A 149 -13.67 0.46 8.06
N ASP A 150 -14.71 1.17 8.51
CA ASP A 150 -16.00 0.57 8.89
C ASP A 150 -16.81 0.03 7.69
N GLN A 151 -16.27 0.15 6.48
CA GLN A 151 -16.86 -0.28 5.21
C GLN A 151 -15.74 -0.61 4.20
N PRO A 152 -16.01 -1.40 3.14
CA PRO A 152 -15.05 -1.60 2.06
C PRO A 152 -14.89 -0.33 1.22
N LEU A 153 -13.69 -0.10 0.67
CA LEU A 153 -13.47 0.96 -0.31
C LEU A 153 -14.09 0.57 -1.65
N TRP A 154 -14.68 1.55 -2.35
CA TRP A 154 -15.24 1.44 -3.70
C TRP A 154 -14.13 1.40 -4.77
N ILE A 155 -13.22 0.45 -4.63
CA ILE A 155 -12.14 0.15 -5.59
C ILE A 155 -12.43 -1.25 -6.11
N THR A 156 -12.56 -1.43 -7.43
CA THR A 156 -12.84 -2.75 -8.06
C THR A 156 -11.57 -3.48 -8.47
N LYS A 157 -10.54 -2.72 -8.84
CA LYS A 157 -9.23 -3.18 -9.28
C LYS A 157 -8.19 -2.17 -8.80
N PRO A 158 -6.98 -2.59 -8.42
CA PRO A 158 -5.91 -1.66 -8.09
C PRO A 158 -5.47 -0.95 -9.36
N TYR A 159 -5.36 0.37 -9.25
CA TYR A 159 -4.72 1.19 -10.25
C TYR A 159 -3.28 1.44 -9.83
N GLU A 160 -2.30 0.83 -10.49
CA GLU A 160 -0.87 1.04 -10.21
C GLU A 160 -0.32 2.27 -10.94
N GLY A 161 -0.81 3.44 -10.53
CA GLY A 161 -0.36 4.72 -11.06
C GLY A 161 0.16 5.68 -10.00
N TYR A 162 0.29 6.94 -10.40
CA TYR A 162 0.70 8.02 -9.50
C TYR A 162 -0.47 8.95 -9.21
N ILE A 163 -0.46 9.54 -8.03
CA ILE A 163 -1.45 10.53 -7.61
C ILE A 163 -0.73 11.75 -7.07
N GLY A 164 -0.98 12.90 -7.67
CA GLY A 164 -0.59 14.20 -7.13
C GLY A 164 -1.36 14.48 -5.86
N ASN A 165 -0.71 15.03 -4.84
CA ASN A 165 -1.32 15.32 -3.55
C ASN A 165 -0.94 16.72 -3.07
N LEU A 166 -1.95 17.45 -2.60
CA LEU A 166 -1.80 18.67 -1.83
C LEU A 166 -2.52 18.44 -0.50
N ILE A 167 -1.75 18.38 0.59
CA ILE A 167 -2.27 18.08 1.92
C ILE A 167 -1.99 19.26 2.85
N LEU A 168 -3.07 19.81 3.40
CA LEU A 168 -3.07 21.06 4.18
C LEU A 168 -3.83 20.86 5.49
N PRO A 169 -3.55 21.64 6.54
CA PRO A 169 -4.46 21.73 7.69
C PRO A 169 -5.86 22.14 7.24
N LYS A 170 -6.89 21.49 7.78
CA LYS A 170 -8.28 21.74 7.39
C LYS A 170 -8.69 23.20 7.62
N SER A 171 -8.14 23.83 8.66
CA SER A 171 -8.32 25.25 8.95
C SER A 171 -7.91 26.16 7.78
N VAL A 172 -6.86 25.81 7.03
CA VAL A 172 -6.41 26.58 5.85
C VAL A 172 -7.42 26.47 4.72
N VAL A 173 -7.94 25.25 4.46
CA VAL A 173 -8.92 25.01 3.40
C VAL A 173 -10.27 25.66 3.75
N GLN A 174 -10.71 25.56 5.01
CA GLN A 174 -11.90 26.26 5.50
C GLN A 174 -11.77 27.77 5.34
N LYS A 175 -10.62 28.33 5.75
CA LYS A 175 -10.38 29.77 5.62
C LYS A 175 -10.35 30.22 4.16
N ALA A 176 -9.78 29.42 3.27
CA ALA A 176 -9.82 29.67 1.84
C ALA A 176 -11.27 29.71 1.32
N SER A 177 -12.10 28.77 1.77
CA SER A 177 -13.51 28.71 1.36
C SER A 177 -14.31 29.93 1.84
N GLU A 178 -14.05 30.46 3.03
CA GLU A 178 -14.63 31.72 3.51
C GLU A 178 -14.27 32.90 2.59
N GLU A 179 -13.07 32.85 2.02
CA GLU A 179 -12.56 33.84 1.06
C GLU A 179 -12.94 33.49 -0.40
N SER A 180 -13.88 32.55 -0.60
CA SER A 180 -14.35 32.08 -1.91
C SER A 180 -13.25 31.46 -2.80
N ILE A 181 -12.24 30.87 -2.17
CA ILE A 181 -11.16 30.11 -2.83
C ILE A 181 -11.37 28.62 -2.56
N LEU A 182 -11.68 27.87 -3.62
CA LEU A 182 -11.70 26.40 -3.58
C LEU A 182 -10.28 25.88 -3.82
N ILE A 183 -9.57 25.57 -2.74
CA ILE A 183 -8.23 24.99 -2.84
C ILE A 183 -8.33 23.55 -3.36
N ASN A 184 -7.50 23.25 -4.34
CA ASN A 184 -7.26 21.92 -4.87
C ASN A 184 -5.80 21.78 -5.31
N PHE A 185 -5.41 20.59 -5.76
CA PHE A 185 -4.05 20.29 -6.19
C PHE A 185 -3.49 21.27 -7.25
N PHE A 186 -4.33 21.80 -8.14
CA PHE A 186 -3.91 22.73 -9.21
C PHE A 186 -4.01 24.21 -8.84
N THR A 187 -4.41 24.54 -7.60
CA THR A 187 -4.51 25.92 -7.15
C THR A 187 -3.13 26.58 -7.15
N PRO A 188 -2.94 27.74 -7.81
CA PRO A 188 -1.65 28.44 -7.80
C PRO A 188 -1.12 28.64 -6.38
N ARG A 189 0.17 28.36 -6.14
CA ARG A 189 0.70 28.36 -4.75
C ARG A 189 0.64 29.72 -4.07
N GLU A 190 0.59 30.81 -4.85
CA GLU A 190 0.30 32.16 -4.35
C GLU A 190 -1.06 32.26 -3.63
N LYS A 191 -2.09 31.57 -4.14
CA LYS A 191 -3.44 31.55 -3.55
C LYS A 191 -3.49 30.64 -2.33
N VAL A 192 -2.74 29.53 -2.35
CA VAL A 192 -2.56 28.67 -1.18
C VAL A 192 -1.87 29.44 -0.06
N LEU A 193 -0.79 30.18 -0.36
CA LEU A 193 -0.12 31.05 0.60
C LEU A 193 -1.04 32.15 1.13
N TYR A 194 -1.85 32.77 0.27
CA TYR A 194 -2.87 33.73 0.72
C TYR A 194 -3.79 33.13 1.79
N ALA A 195 -4.33 31.93 1.55
CA ALA A 195 -5.17 31.25 2.53
C ALA A 195 -4.42 30.90 3.82
N ILE A 196 -3.16 30.44 3.71
CA ILE A 196 -2.29 30.19 4.87
C ILE A 196 -2.13 31.46 5.71
N LYS A 197 -1.85 32.60 5.09
CA LYS A 197 -1.68 33.90 5.77
C LYS A 197 -2.97 34.40 6.40
N LYS A 198 -4.11 34.12 5.80
CA LYS A 198 -5.42 34.43 6.41
C LYS A 198 -5.72 33.58 7.62
N THR A 199 -5.22 32.35 7.64
CA THR A 199 -5.38 31.40 8.75
C THR A 199 -4.40 31.71 9.88
N TYR A 200 -3.16 32.06 9.52
CA TYR A 200 -2.06 32.33 10.44
C TYR A 200 -1.39 33.67 10.07
N PRO A 201 -1.94 34.82 10.51
CA PRO A 201 -1.47 36.15 10.08
C PRO A 201 0.03 36.42 10.34
N ASP A 202 0.54 35.94 11.47
CA ASP A 202 1.90 36.23 11.93
C ASP A 202 2.96 35.21 11.44
N ILE A 203 2.55 34.18 10.68
CA ILE A 203 3.51 33.18 10.20
C ILE A 203 4.48 33.81 9.20
N LYS A 204 5.78 33.56 9.31
CA LYS A 204 6.77 33.99 8.31
C LYS A 204 6.79 33.00 7.14
N ASN A 205 7.04 33.46 5.92
CA ASN A 205 7.08 32.57 4.74
C ASN A 205 8.14 31.46 4.91
N GLN A 206 9.32 31.82 5.43
CA GLN A 206 10.41 30.89 5.72
C GLN A 206 10.08 29.84 6.81
N ASN A 207 9.02 30.06 7.60
CA ASN A 207 8.52 29.13 8.61
C ASN A 207 7.37 28.25 8.08
N ILE A 208 7.08 28.34 6.79
CA ILE A 208 6.21 27.39 6.07
C ILE A 208 7.14 26.37 5.42
N HIS A 209 6.91 25.10 5.74
CA HIS A 209 7.71 23.96 5.35
C HIS A 209 6.90 23.04 4.46
N VAL A 210 7.30 22.92 3.19
CA VAL A 210 6.63 22.08 2.22
C VAL A 210 7.45 20.82 2.01
N TRP A 211 6.88 19.68 2.40
CA TRP A 211 7.45 18.39 2.11
C TRP A 211 6.98 17.90 0.73
N THR A 212 7.95 17.39 -0.03
CA THR A 212 7.76 16.82 -1.37
C THR A 212 8.80 15.73 -1.56
N LEU A 213 8.48 14.73 -2.39
CA LEU A 213 9.53 13.88 -2.95
C LEU A 213 10.55 14.77 -3.70
N ALA A 214 11.83 14.60 -3.43
CA ALA A 214 12.91 15.41 -4.00
C ALA A 214 13.88 14.58 -4.86
N GLY A 215 14.84 15.25 -5.48
CA GLY A 215 15.91 14.64 -6.27
C GLY A 215 15.77 14.89 -7.78
N LYS A 216 16.91 14.88 -8.47
CA LYS A 216 17.04 15.29 -9.89
C LYS A 216 16.11 14.54 -10.84
N SER A 217 15.85 13.25 -10.58
CA SER A 217 14.94 12.45 -11.40
C SER A 217 13.49 12.92 -11.36
N ARG A 218 13.09 13.75 -10.40
CA ARG A 218 11.70 14.21 -10.20
C ARG A 218 11.47 15.65 -10.66
N GLU A 219 12.54 16.38 -10.97
CA GLU A 219 12.49 17.79 -11.36
C GLU A 219 11.63 18.03 -12.61
N HIS A 220 11.73 17.16 -13.62
CA HIS A 220 10.90 17.26 -14.82
C HIS A 220 9.39 17.03 -14.55
N ARG A 221 9.04 16.33 -13.47
CA ARG A 221 7.66 15.99 -13.11
C ARG A 221 6.99 17.07 -12.28
N ILE A 222 7.69 17.53 -11.24
CA ILE A 222 7.13 18.42 -10.20
C ILE A 222 8.02 19.62 -9.86
N GLY A 223 9.13 19.84 -10.58
CA GLY A 223 10.04 20.96 -10.34
C GLY A 223 9.37 22.34 -10.42
N LYS A 224 8.33 22.47 -11.26
CA LYS A 224 7.51 23.69 -11.32
C LYS A 224 6.81 23.99 -9.98
N LEU A 225 6.33 22.98 -9.25
CA LEU A 225 5.74 23.18 -7.91
C LEU A 225 6.80 23.68 -6.93
N TRP A 226 8.02 23.13 -7.02
CA TRP A 226 9.15 23.54 -6.20
C TRP A 226 9.52 25.00 -6.45
N GLU A 227 9.55 25.43 -7.71
CA GLU A 227 9.82 26.81 -8.12
C GLU A 227 8.73 27.76 -7.62
N GLU A 228 7.45 27.40 -7.76
CA GLU A 228 6.34 28.21 -7.24
C GLU A 228 6.51 28.49 -5.75
N TRP A 229 6.79 27.46 -4.92
CA TRP A 229 7.02 27.67 -3.49
C TRP A 229 8.28 28.49 -3.17
N LYS A 230 9.40 28.18 -3.82
CA LYS A 230 10.66 28.91 -3.62
C LYS A 230 10.52 30.39 -3.97
N SER A 231 9.81 30.72 -5.05
CA SER A 231 9.56 32.10 -5.48
C SER A 231 8.79 32.92 -4.45
N LEU A 232 7.99 32.25 -3.60
CA LEU A 232 7.24 32.86 -2.51
C LEU A 232 8.05 32.96 -1.20
N GLY A 233 9.32 32.55 -1.20
CA GLY A 233 10.17 32.54 0.00
C GLY A 233 9.78 31.47 1.02
N ILE A 234 9.16 30.38 0.54
CA ILE A 234 8.74 29.23 1.35
C ILE A 234 9.82 28.15 1.33
N HIS A 235 10.02 27.50 2.46
CA HIS A 235 11.04 26.46 2.61
C HIS A 235 10.54 25.13 2.06
N LEU A 236 11.22 24.59 1.05
CA LEU A 236 11.08 23.18 0.66
C LEU A 236 11.95 22.32 1.57
N VAL A 237 11.35 21.35 2.25
CA VAL A 237 12.08 20.46 3.16
C VAL A 237 13.18 19.72 2.40
N GLU A 238 14.40 19.79 2.91
CA GLU A 238 15.58 19.15 2.35
C GLU A 238 15.91 17.83 3.09
N GLU A 239 16.57 16.91 2.40
CA GLU A 239 17.15 15.71 3.02
C GLU A 239 18.07 16.13 4.19
N GLY A 240 17.87 15.55 5.37
CA GLY A 240 18.67 15.88 6.54
C GLY A 240 18.25 17.17 7.27
N TRP A 241 17.17 17.83 6.86
CA TRP A 241 16.58 18.91 7.66
C TRP A 241 16.11 18.38 9.02
N THR A 242 16.32 19.15 10.10
CA THR A 242 15.92 18.74 11.44
C THR A 242 14.43 19.01 11.65
N LEU A 243 13.66 17.95 11.86
CA LEU A 243 12.24 18.02 12.17
C LEU A 243 12.00 18.38 13.64
N PRO A 244 10.77 18.79 14.02
CA PRO A 244 10.42 19.10 15.41
C PRO A 244 10.64 17.94 16.39
N SER A 245 10.66 16.71 15.88
CA SER A 245 10.99 15.49 16.64
C SER A 245 12.46 15.39 17.05
N GLY A 246 13.33 16.26 16.50
CA GLY A 246 14.78 16.18 16.62
C GLY A 246 15.46 15.26 15.60
N TYR A 247 14.68 14.48 14.85
CA TYR A 247 15.20 13.60 13.81
C TYR A 247 15.40 14.33 12.47
N LYS A 248 16.09 13.64 11.55
CA LYS A 248 16.39 14.12 10.21
C LYS A 248 15.30 13.68 9.23
N ALA A 249 14.78 14.64 8.46
CA ALA A 249 13.82 14.38 7.39
C ALA A 249 14.47 13.59 6.25
N PHE A 250 13.64 12.80 5.56
CA PHE A 250 14.00 12.19 4.29
C PHE A 250 12.99 12.56 3.21
N THR A 251 13.47 12.70 1.98
CA THR A 251 12.67 13.19 0.84
C THR A 251 12.79 12.28 -0.38
N ASP A 252 13.48 11.14 -0.22
CA ASP A 252 13.74 10.18 -1.29
C ASP A 252 12.62 9.14 -1.48
N SER A 253 11.74 8.98 -0.47
CA SER A 253 10.65 8.00 -0.40
C SER A 253 9.53 8.44 0.56
N GLY A 254 8.32 7.88 0.39
CA GLY A 254 7.23 7.85 1.38
C GLY A 254 6.56 9.19 1.70
N THR A 255 5.30 9.34 1.33
CA THR A 255 4.40 10.47 1.62
C THR A 255 3.49 10.19 2.82
N TYR A 256 3.32 8.92 3.18
CA TYR A 256 2.47 8.52 4.30
C TYR A 256 3.00 9.09 5.64
N ALA A 257 4.25 8.79 6.00
CA ALA A 257 4.81 9.23 7.28
C ALA A 257 4.88 10.77 7.44
N PRO A 258 5.31 11.56 6.42
CA PRO A 258 5.23 13.02 6.47
C PRO A 258 3.82 13.57 6.75
N THR A 259 2.77 12.86 6.33
CA THR A 259 1.37 13.29 6.52
C THR A 259 1.04 13.42 8.00
N LEU A 260 1.64 12.60 8.86
CA LEU A 260 1.46 12.63 10.31
C LEU A 260 2.02 13.90 10.99
N LEU A 261 2.80 14.71 10.27
CA LEU A 261 3.37 15.97 10.76
C LEU A 261 2.65 17.21 10.21
N VAL A 262 1.74 17.06 9.24
CA VAL A 262 1.00 18.20 8.65
C VAL A 262 0.23 18.93 9.76
N GLY A 263 0.49 20.23 9.89
CA GLY A 263 0.01 21.01 11.03
C GLY A 263 0.97 22.12 11.44
N THR A 264 0.71 22.74 12.58
CA THR A 264 1.54 23.83 13.11
C THR A 264 2.21 23.45 14.42
N TRP A 265 3.39 24.03 14.67
CA TRP A 265 4.06 23.98 15.97
C TRP A 265 4.72 25.32 16.29
N GLU A 266 5.18 25.49 17.52
CA GLU A 266 6.00 26.63 17.94
C GLU A 266 7.41 26.17 18.26
N ASP A 267 8.41 26.93 17.82
CA ASP A 267 9.81 26.69 18.16
C ASP A 267 10.18 27.28 19.54
N ASN A 268 11.45 27.15 19.93
CA ASN A 268 11.97 27.68 21.19
C ASN A 268 11.89 29.22 21.28
N GLU A 269 11.79 29.91 20.15
CA GLU A 269 11.62 31.37 20.05
C GLU A 269 10.13 31.77 19.99
N LYS A 270 9.21 30.82 20.17
CA LYS A 270 7.75 30.99 20.03
C LYS A 270 7.32 31.44 18.63
N GLN A 271 8.15 31.18 17.62
CA GLN A 271 7.77 31.39 16.24
C GLN A 271 6.87 30.25 15.79
N LYS A 272 5.75 30.58 15.16
CA LYS A 272 4.86 29.59 14.56
C LYS A 272 5.48 29.07 13.26
N HIS A 273 5.41 27.76 13.10
CA HIS A 273 5.76 27.04 11.88
C HIS A 273 4.56 26.26 11.36
N LEU A 274 4.56 25.99 10.05
CA LEU A 274 3.56 25.18 9.36
C LEU A 274 4.28 24.11 8.53
N PHE A 275 3.88 22.84 8.68
CA PHE A 275 4.28 21.75 7.82
C PHE A 275 3.11 21.36 6.91
N LEU A 276 3.36 21.19 5.61
CA LEU A 276 2.37 20.75 4.63
C LEU A 276 3.02 19.85 3.57
N ILE A 277 2.21 19.14 2.77
CA ILE A 277 2.70 18.29 1.68
C ILE A 277 2.19 18.81 0.35
N ASP A 278 3.09 18.85 -0.63
CA ASP A 278 2.74 19.16 -2.01
C ASP A 278 3.64 18.41 -2.99
N GLY A 279 3.08 17.45 -3.71
CA GLY A 279 3.85 16.62 -4.63
C GLY A 279 3.02 15.47 -5.20
N TYR A 280 3.55 14.27 -5.14
CA TYR A 280 2.87 13.06 -5.59
C TYR A 280 3.34 11.83 -4.81
N ALA A 281 2.53 10.78 -4.87
CA ALA A 281 2.88 9.45 -4.37
C ALA A 281 2.40 8.37 -5.35
N ALA A 282 2.75 7.12 -5.07
CA ALA A 282 2.02 5.99 -5.67
C ALA A 282 0.55 6.05 -5.25
N SER A 283 -0.35 5.56 -6.09
CA SER A 283 -1.80 5.61 -5.86
C SER A 283 -2.22 5.02 -4.51
N ALA A 284 -1.75 3.82 -4.17
CA ALA A 284 -2.05 3.14 -2.91
C ALA A 284 -1.64 3.98 -1.69
N GLU A 285 -0.42 4.52 -1.72
CA GLU A 285 0.15 5.37 -0.67
C GLU A 285 -0.61 6.71 -0.55
N ALA A 286 -0.97 7.34 -1.66
CA ALA A 286 -1.77 8.57 -1.67
C ALA A 286 -3.16 8.36 -1.06
N LEU A 287 -3.82 7.24 -1.40
CA LEU A 287 -5.12 6.87 -0.83
C LEU A 287 -4.99 6.60 0.66
N GLN A 288 -3.98 5.84 1.09
CA GLN A 288 -3.76 5.54 2.49
C GLN A 288 -3.42 6.82 3.29
N ALA A 289 -2.58 7.70 2.77
CA ALA A 289 -2.27 9.00 3.40
C ALA A 289 -3.51 9.91 3.50
N SER A 290 -4.30 10.03 2.42
CA SER A 290 -5.52 10.84 2.43
C SER A 290 -6.61 10.31 3.37
N SER A 291 -6.61 9.01 3.68
CA SER A 291 -7.51 8.48 4.70
C SER A 291 -7.18 8.91 6.13
N LEU A 292 -6.05 9.59 6.37
CA LEU A 292 -5.75 10.23 7.66
C LEU A 292 -6.49 11.57 7.86
N CYS A 293 -7.11 12.14 6.81
CA CYS A 293 -7.83 13.42 6.88
C CYS A 293 -8.78 13.57 8.06
N PRO A 294 -9.72 12.64 8.33
CA PRO A 294 -10.63 12.77 9.48
C PRO A 294 -9.94 12.59 10.84
N ILE A 295 -8.73 12.02 10.89
CA ILE A 295 -7.98 11.79 12.14
C ILE A 295 -7.10 13.00 12.50
N LEU A 296 -6.46 13.61 11.51
CA LEU A 296 -5.43 14.63 11.73
C LEU A 296 -5.95 16.07 11.57
N ASP A 297 -7.24 16.25 11.32
CA ASP A 297 -7.84 17.55 10.98
C ASP A 297 -7.11 18.23 9.80
N ILE A 298 -6.89 17.43 8.75
CA ILE A 298 -6.26 17.85 7.49
C ILE A 298 -7.22 17.62 6.31
N ASP A 299 -6.90 18.24 5.19
CA ASP A 299 -7.60 18.08 3.92
C ASP A 299 -6.58 17.65 2.85
N ALA A 300 -6.99 16.74 1.96
CA ALA A 300 -6.15 16.22 0.90
C ALA A 300 -6.87 16.33 -0.45
N SER A 301 -6.28 17.09 -1.37
CA SER A 301 -6.72 17.15 -2.76
C SER A 301 -5.82 16.27 -3.63
N LEU A 302 -6.43 15.35 -4.36
CA LEU A 302 -5.74 14.33 -5.15
C LEU A 302 -5.94 14.54 -6.65
N ALA A 303 -4.89 14.40 -7.45
CA ALA A 303 -4.93 14.45 -8.91
C ALA A 303 -4.39 13.15 -9.51
N VAL A 304 -5.16 12.50 -10.37
CA VAL A 304 -4.76 11.21 -10.96
C VAL A 304 -3.76 11.44 -12.10
N PHE A 305 -2.65 10.71 -12.09
CA PHE A 305 -1.65 10.71 -13.15
C PHE A 305 -1.47 9.32 -13.72
N THR A 306 -0.90 9.23 -14.93
CA THR A 306 -0.65 7.97 -15.64
C THR A 306 0.33 7.05 -14.88
N SER A 307 0.37 5.77 -15.24
CA SER A 307 1.26 4.78 -14.61
C SER A 307 2.74 5.03 -14.87
N LYS A 308 3.07 5.83 -15.91
CA LYS A 308 4.45 6.14 -16.28
C LYS A 308 4.94 7.47 -15.71
N PHE A 309 4.04 8.45 -15.56
CA PHE A 309 4.38 9.81 -15.11
C PHE A 309 5.62 10.35 -15.85
N LYS A 310 5.58 10.41 -17.18
CA LYS A 310 6.70 10.87 -18.00
C LYS A 310 6.75 12.40 -18.17
N LEU A 311 5.60 13.06 -18.07
CA LEU A 311 5.47 14.50 -18.27
C LEU A 311 5.38 15.24 -16.92
N SER A 312 5.27 16.57 -17.00
CA SER A 312 4.96 17.39 -15.84
C SER A 312 3.56 17.07 -15.29
N TYR A 313 3.37 17.26 -13.99
CA TYR A 313 2.14 16.92 -13.28
C TYR A 313 0.87 17.47 -13.93
N ASP A 314 0.94 18.67 -14.51
CA ASP A 314 -0.18 19.34 -15.15
C ASP A 314 -0.54 18.74 -16.52
N ARG A 315 0.45 18.18 -17.23
CA ARG A 315 0.23 17.48 -18.51
C ARG A 315 -0.26 16.06 -18.27
N GLU A 316 0.29 15.37 -17.29
CA GLU A 316 -0.17 14.03 -16.88
C GLU A 316 -1.63 14.03 -16.46
N ALA A 317 -2.03 15.03 -15.66
CA ALA A 317 -3.42 15.23 -15.29
C ALA A 317 -4.32 15.36 -16.52
N LYS A 318 -3.91 16.15 -17.53
CA LYS A 318 -4.70 16.34 -18.76
C LYS A 318 -4.89 15.03 -19.53
N ILE A 319 -3.87 14.16 -19.58
CA ILE A 319 -3.97 12.85 -20.23
C ILE A 319 -5.08 12.02 -19.57
N MET A 320 -5.10 11.97 -18.24
CA MET A 320 -6.08 11.18 -17.49
C MET A 320 -7.54 11.64 -17.66
N HIS A 321 -7.77 12.82 -18.26
CA HIS A 321 -9.10 13.37 -18.55
C HIS A 321 -9.50 13.28 -20.03
N LEU A 322 -8.66 12.68 -20.89
CA LEU A 322 -9.03 12.42 -22.27
C LEU A 322 -10.08 11.31 -22.37
N ASP A 323 -10.89 11.34 -23.42
CA ASP A 323 -11.80 10.25 -23.77
C ASP A 323 -11.02 9.15 -24.52
N PRO A 324 -10.80 7.97 -23.90
CA PRO A 324 -10.01 6.90 -24.49
C PRO A 324 -10.74 6.16 -25.61
N ASP A 325 -11.98 6.52 -25.96
CA ASP A 325 -12.70 5.96 -27.10
C ASP A 325 -12.97 7.02 -28.20
N SER A 326 -12.51 8.25 -27.99
CA SER A 326 -12.61 9.32 -28.99
C SER A 326 -11.74 9.01 -30.22
N PRO A 327 -12.25 9.27 -31.45
CA PRO A 327 -11.44 9.20 -32.67
C PRO A 327 -10.30 10.24 -32.67
N GLU A 328 -10.42 11.31 -31.89
CA GLU A 328 -9.43 12.40 -31.76
C GLU A 328 -8.41 12.12 -30.64
N PHE A 329 -8.42 10.93 -30.01
CA PHE A 329 -7.53 10.64 -28.87
C PHE A 329 -6.04 10.81 -29.22
N GLU A 330 -5.62 10.33 -30.39
CA GLU A 330 -4.23 10.45 -30.85
C GLU A 330 -3.80 11.92 -31.05
N ASP A 331 -4.68 12.73 -31.64
CA ASP A 331 -4.41 14.14 -31.89
C ASP A 331 -4.35 14.93 -30.57
N ASN A 332 -5.28 14.67 -29.65
CA ASN A 332 -5.25 15.27 -28.31
C ASN A 332 -4.00 14.88 -27.52
N LEU A 333 -3.56 13.62 -27.63
CA LEU A 333 -2.34 13.16 -26.98
C LEU A 333 -1.10 13.81 -27.62
N TYR A 334 -1.08 13.97 -28.94
CA TYR A 334 -0.06 14.71 -29.67
C TYR A 334 0.04 16.16 -29.19
N GLU A 335 -1.08 16.86 -29.03
CA GLU A 335 -1.08 18.23 -28.49
C GLU A 335 -0.50 18.29 -27.08
N ILE A 336 -0.86 17.32 -26.22
CA ILE A 336 -0.33 17.27 -24.86
C ILE A 336 1.16 16.96 -24.88
N PHE A 337 1.67 16.06 -25.72
CA PHE A 337 3.09 15.66 -25.78
C PHE A 337 3.98 16.64 -26.56
N GLY A 338 3.42 17.34 -27.54
CA GLY A 338 4.16 18.17 -28.49
C GLY A 338 4.90 17.36 -29.56
N GLU A 339 4.75 16.03 -29.57
CA GLU A 339 5.38 15.11 -30.53
C GLU A 339 4.47 13.91 -30.80
N LYS A 340 4.65 13.29 -31.97
CA LYS A 340 3.88 12.11 -32.35
C LYS A 340 4.45 10.90 -31.63
N LEU A 341 3.59 10.19 -30.92
CA LEU A 341 3.93 8.95 -30.24
C LEU A 341 3.73 7.76 -31.17
N ASP A 342 4.47 6.68 -30.90
CA ASP A 342 4.19 5.40 -31.54
C ASP A 342 2.85 4.82 -31.05
N LYS A 343 2.37 3.81 -31.77
CA LYS A 343 1.07 3.19 -31.50
C LYS A 343 1.04 2.50 -30.13
N ASP A 344 2.11 1.81 -29.76
CA ASP A 344 2.16 1.05 -28.51
C ASP A 344 2.12 1.97 -27.29
N VAL A 345 2.81 3.12 -27.34
CA VAL A 345 2.79 4.15 -26.30
C VAL A 345 1.42 4.84 -26.25
N THR A 346 0.80 5.09 -27.40
CA THR A 346 -0.56 5.65 -27.45
C THR A 346 -1.57 4.70 -26.82
N ASP A 347 -1.53 3.42 -27.19
CA ASP A 347 -2.41 2.38 -26.67
C ASP A 347 -2.19 2.16 -25.16
N MET A 348 -0.95 2.30 -24.68
CA MET A 348 -0.63 2.29 -23.25
C MET A 348 -1.34 3.43 -22.50
N PHE A 349 -1.31 4.67 -22.98
CA PHE A 349 -2.02 5.78 -22.32
C PHE A 349 -3.54 5.61 -22.36
N ARG A 350 -4.07 5.11 -23.48
CA ARG A 350 -5.49 4.75 -23.60
C ARG A 350 -5.88 3.71 -22.55
N ASN A 351 -5.02 2.70 -22.36
CA ASN A 351 -5.22 1.65 -21.38
C ASN A 351 -5.13 2.15 -19.93
N ASP A 352 -4.20 3.06 -19.62
CA ASP A 352 -4.09 3.66 -18.28
C ASP A 352 -5.40 4.33 -17.84
N ILE A 353 -6.06 5.08 -18.74
CA ILE A 353 -7.35 5.73 -18.48
C ILE A 353 -8.44 4.68 -18.24
N LYS A 354 -8.49 3.64 -19.09
CA LYS A 354 -9.47 2.55 -18.95
C LYS A 354 -9.27 1.78 -17.65
N ILE A 355 -8.03 1.47 -17.25
CA ILE A 355 -7.74 0.80 -15.98
C ILE A 355 -8.16 1.67 -14.80
N ALA A 356 -7.83 2.96 -14.79
CA ALA A 356 -8.23 3.87 -13.72
C ALA A 356 -9.76 4.00 -13.61
N ALA A 357 -10.46 4.15 -14.73
CA ALA A 357 -11.93 4.19 -14.75
C ALA A 357 -12.54 2.86 -14.27
N ASN A 358 -12.02 1.74 -14.75
CA ASN A 358 -12.45 0.40 -14.37
C ASN A 358 -12.12 0.05 -12.91
N ALA A 359 -11.15 0.74 -12.30
CA ALA A 359 -10.82 0.65 -10.87
C ALA A 359 -11.82 1.40 -9.98
N GLY A 360 -12.75 2.17 -10.56
CA GLY A 360 -13.72 2.99 -9.84
C GLY A 360 -13.26 4.43 -9.59
N ILE A 361 -12.12 4.85 -10.15
CA ILE A 361 -11.62 6.21 -9.98
C ILE A 361 -12.46 7.19 -10.81
N ASN A 362 -12.98 8.24 -10.17
CA ASN A 362 -13.82 9.23 -10.84
C ASN A 362 -13.02 10.25 -11.65
N LEU A 363 -12.66 9.88 -12.89
CA LEU A 363 -11.91 10.73 -13.82
C LEU A 363 -12.72 11.91 -14.41
N LYS A 364 -14.01 12.05 -14.06
CA LYS A 364 -14.80 13.23 -14.45
C LYS A 364 -14.49 14.46 -13.59
N LYS A 365 -13.92 14.24 -12.40
CA LYS A 365 -13.50 15.31 -11.50
C LYS A 365 -12.03 15.64 -11.75
N THR A 366 -11.73 16.93 -11.88
CA THR A 366 -10.35 17.42 -11.99
C THR A 366 -9.46 16.97 -10.82
N THR A 367 -10.04 16.93 -9.62
CA THR A 367 -9.40 16.41 -8.42
C THR A 367 -10.40 15.57 -7.63
N ILE A 368 -9.91 14.54 -6.96
CA ILE A 368 -10.67 13.64 -6.10
C ILE A 368 -10.26 13.80 -4.64
N SER A 369 -11.09 13.30 -3.72
CA SER A 369 -10.76 13.15 -2.30
C SER A 369 -10.90 11.68 -1.88
N ILE A 370 -10.53 11.36 -0.63
CA ILE A 370 -10.75 10.01 -0.10
C ILE A 370 -12.24 9.62 -0.09
N ASP A 371 -13.15 10.58 0.05
CA ASP A 371 -14.60 10.34 0.04
C ASP A 371 -15.08 9.76 -1.29
N ASP A 372 -14.37 10.00 -2.39
CA ASP A 372 -14.68 9.41 -3.70
C ASP A 372 -14.49 7.89 -3.74
N PHE A 373 -13.80 7.32 -2.74
CA PHE A 373 -13.52 5.89 -2.63
C PHE A 373 -14.36 5.19 -1.56
N LEU A 374 -15.31 5.89 -0.92
CA LEU A 374 -16.12 5.35 0.16
C LEU A 374 -17.60 5.34 -0.24
N PRO A 375 -18.29 4.20 -0.14
CA PRO A 375 -19.66 4.07 -0.62
C PRO A 375 -20.66 4.85 0.25
N GLU A 376 -20.40 4.97 1.56
CA GLU A 376 -21.22 5.78 2.47
C GLU A 376 -20.59 7.15 2.70
N LYS A 377 -21.44 8.17 2.85
CA LYS A 377 -20.99 9.56 3.10
C LYS A 377 -20.31 9.72 4.45
N ASN A 378 -20.74 8.93 5.43
CA ASN A 378 -20.14 8.90 6.75
C ASN A 378 -19.32 7.61 6.86
N TRP A 379 -18.09 7.76 7.30
CA TRP A 379 -17.16 6.66 7.44
C TRP A 379 -16.21 6.94 8.59
N ASN A 380 -15.73 5.87 9.20
CA ASN A 380 -14.71 5.92 10.24
C ASN A 380 -13.51 5.12 9.81
N VAL A 381 -12.35 5.53 10.32
CA VAL A 381 -11.09 4.85 10.07
C VAL A 381 -10.27 4.78 11.35
N MET A 382 -9.65 3.63 11.54
CA MET A 382 -8.61 3.40 12.51
C MET A 382 -7.29 3.18 11.77
N ALA A 383 -6.31 4.05 12.01
CA ALA A 383 -4.97 3.92 11.47
C ALA A 383 -4.03 3.31 12.52
N LEU A 384 -3.36 2.23 12.15
CA LEU A 384 -2.40 1.50 12.97
C LEU A 384 -1.03 1.56 12.32
N ALA A 385 -0.01 1.88 13.12
CA ALA A 385 1.39 1.88 12.69
C ALA A 385 2.26 1.07 13.64
N GLY A 386 3.17 0.26 13.07
CA GLY A 386 4.22 -0.45 13.80
C GLY A 386 5.59 0.02 13.34
N TYR A 387 6.40 0.52 14.27
CA TYR A 387 7.67 1.18 13.93
C TYR A 387 8.82 0.17 13.96
N MET A 388 9.42 -0.11 12.79
CA MET A 388 10.59 -0.99 12.74
C MET A 388 11.84 -0.24 13.16
N LEU A 389 11.92 1.03 12.76
CA LEU A 389 12.95 2.00 13.10
C LEU A 389 12.31 3.28 13.64
N PRO A 390 13.08 4.19 14.26
CA PRO A 390 12.57 5.50 14.62
C PRO A 390 11.93 6.19 13.41
N ASP A 391 10.73 6.71 13.60
CA ASP A 391 10.04 7.50 12.58
C ASP A 391 10.33 8.99 12.81
N PRO A 392 10.97 9.67 11.85
CA PRO A 392 11.40 11.04 12.04
C PRO A 392 10.22 12.02 12.06
N TYR A 393 9.07 11.69 11.47
CA TYR A 393 7.93 12.59 11.39
C TYR A 393 7.09 12.62 12.66
N THR A 394 7.06 11.52 13.42
CA THR A 394 6.31 11.44 14.68
C THR A 394 7.21 11.40 15.93
N GLY A 395 8.53 11.23 15.74
CA GLY A 395 9.48 11.00 16.84
C GLY A 395 9.30 9.65 17.54
N THR A 396 8.48 8.76 16.99
CA THR A 396 8.19 7.46 17.60
C THR A 396 9.39 6.54 17.46
N GLN A 397 9.76 5.86 18.55
CA GLN A 397 10.91 4.95 18.59
C GLN A 397 10.60 3.64 17.87
N GLY A 398 11.63 3.10 17.20
CA GLY A 398 11.58 1.78 16.59
C GLY A 398 11.76 0.64 17.59
N ILE A 399 12.02 -0.55 17.05
CA ILE A 399 12.28 -1.76 17.84
C ILE A 399 13.63 -1.64 18.54
N LYS A 400 13.68 -2.03 19.83
CA LYS A 400 14.90 -2.07 20.63
C LYS A 400 15.01 -3.42 21.35
N GLU A 401 16.16 -4.08 21.24
CA GLU A 401 16.49 -5.21 22.11
C GLU A 401 16.87 -4.69 23.50
N VAL A 402 16.18 -5.17 24.54
CA VAL A 402 16.37 -4.71 25.93
C VAL A 402 17.05 -5.77 26.80
N ALA A 403 17.00 -7.03 26.38
CA ALA A 403 17.77 -8.15 26.89
C ALA A 403 17.83 -9.23 25.80
N PRO A 404 18.74 -10.23 25.87
CA PRO A 404 18.87 -11.24 24.83
C PRO A 404 17.52 -11.90 24.47
N GLY A 405 17.08 -11.72 23.22
CA GLY A 405 15.80 -12.25 22.72
C GLY A 405 14.54 -11.56 23.27
N ILE A 406 14.70 -10.43 23.97
CA ILE A 406 13.60 -9.61 24.52
C ILE A 406 13.63 -8.24 23.86
N TYR A 407 12.52 -7.87 23.22
CA TYR A 407 12.41 -6.67 22.41
C TYR A 407 11.28 -5.77 22.90
N GLU A 408 11.58 -4.48 23.05
CA GLU A 408 10.56 -3.43 23.14
C GLU A 408 10.12 -3.04 21.73
N VAL A 409 8.81 -3.03 21.49
CA VAL A 409 8.20 -2.60 20.24
C VAL A 409 7.18 -1.50 20.52
N THR A 410 7.14 -0.49 19.66
CA THR A 410 6.15 0.59 19.75
C THR A 410 5.13 0.46 18.64
N THR A 411 3.85 0.55 18.99
CA THR A 411 2.74 0.66 18.05
C THR A 411 1.93 1.92 18.34
N ARG A 412 1.33 2.48 17.30
CA ARG A 412 0.47 3.66 17.39
C ARG A 412 -0.88 3.34 16.77
N LEU A 413 -1.94 3.71 17.47
CA LEU A 413 -3.33 3.65 17.02
C LEU A 413 -3.85 5.08 16.97
N LEU A 414 -4.48 5.42 15.86
CA LEU A 414 -5.04 6.74 15.56
C LEU A 414 -6.49 6.57 15.10
N THR A 415 -7.38 7.37 15.68
CA THR A 415 -8.80 7.48 15.31
C THR A 415 -9.22 8.95 15.42
N PRO A 416 -10.37 9.36 14.85
CA PRO A 416 -10.91 10.71 15.06
C PRO A 416 -11.15 11.02 16.55
N GLU A 417 -11.33 10.01 17.40
CA GLU A 417 -11.56 10.18 18.84
C GLU A 417 -10.27 10.32 19.66
N GLY A 418 -9.11 10.00 19.06
CA GLY A 418 -7.82 10.19 19.70
C GLY A 418 -6.72 9.23 19.27
N GLU A 419 -5.58 9.40 19.92
CA GLU A 419 -4.37 8.63 19.72
C GLU A 419 -4.05 7.75 20.92
N LYS A 420 -3.58 6.52 20.65
CA LYS A 420 -2.94 5.68 21.65
C LYS A 420 -1.60 5.15 21.15
N LYS A 421 -0.53 5.50 21.85
CA LYS A 421 0.82 4.95 21.63
C LYS A 421 1.11 3.91 22.70
N THR A 422 1.42 2.69 22.27
CA THR A 422 1.62 1.55 23.18
C THR A 422 3.01 0.97 22.99
N LYS A 423 3.71 0.76 24.11
CA LYS A 423 4.96 -0.01 24.15
C LYS A 423 4.68 -1.41 24.67
N ILE A 424 5.16 -2.41 23.95
CA ILE A 424 4.98 -3.82 24.29
C ILE A 424 6.36 -4.46 24.36
N THR A 425 6.61 -5.22 25.42
CA THR A 425 7.82 -6.04 25.55
C THR A 425 7.49 -7.47 25.13
N LEU A 426 8.20 -7.98 24.12
CA LEU A 426 8.00 -9.30 23.56
C LEU A 426 9.28 -10.12 23.77
N LYS A 427 9.13 -11.38 24.19
CA LYS A 427 10.22 -12.35 24.28
C LYS A 427 10.06 -13.38 23.16
N LEU A 428 11.15 -13.71 22.47
CA LEU A 428 11.18 -14.89 21.60
C LEU A 428 11.21 -16.15 22.48
N GLU A 429 10.26 -17.05 22.26
CA GLU A 429 10.22 -18.35 22.95
C GLU A 429 11.28 -19.30 22.40
N GLU A 430 11.56 -19.21 21.10
CA GLU A 430 12.57 -20.01 20.40
C GLU A 430 13.85 -19.22 20.16
N ASP A 431 14.94 -19.90 19.81
CA ASP A 431 16.17 -19.25 19.36
C ASP A 431 15.98 -18.48 18.02
N LEU A 432 16.98 -17.70 17.61
CA LEU A 432 16.88 -16.83 16.43
C LEU A 432 16.73 -17.63 15.12
N GLU A 433 17.41 -18.76 14.97
CA GLU A 433 17.34 -19.57 13.74
C GLU A 433 15.97 -20.23 13.58
N THR A 434 15.45 -20.77 14.67
CA THR A 434 14.11 -21.36 14.73
C THR A 434 13.04 -20.28 14.55
N SER A 435 13.18 -19.14 15.23
CA SER A 435 12.29 -17.99 15.08
C SER A 435 12.26 -17.47 13.64
N ARG A 436 13.41 -17.44 12.95
CA ARG A 436 13.48 -17.05 11.54
C ARG A 436 12.57 -17.92 10.67
N LEU A 437 12.54 -19.24 10.90
CA LEU A 437 11.64 -20.14 10.17
C LEU A 437 10.17 -19.83 10.47
N ILE A 438 9.80 -19.51 11.72
CA ILE A 438 8.41 -19.22 12.10
C ILE A 438 7.81 -18.04 11.30
N PHE A 439 8.62 -17.02 11.00
CA PHE A 439 8.22 -15.86 10.22
C PHE A 439 8.27 -16.07 8.70
N ASN A 440 8.63 -17.26 8.22
CA ASN A 440 8.53 -17.61 6.81
C ASN A 440 7.22 -18.35 6.50
N PRO A 441 6.71 -18.22 5.26
CA PRO A 441 5.65 -19.07 4.75
C PRO A 441 5.99 -20.58 4.85
N LEU A 442 4.99 -21.42 4.98
CA LEU A 442 5.08 -22.85 5.27
C LEU A 442 5.90 -23.67 4.27
N LEU A 443 5.66 -23.51 2.97
CA LEU A 443 6.44 -24.15 1.92
C LEU A 443 7.88 -23.66 1.94
N ASN A 444 8.09 -22.35 2.14
CA ASN A 444 9.44 -21.78 2.26
C ASN A 444 10.21 -22.38 3.44
N ARG A 445 9.54 -22.67 4.56
CA ARG A 445 10.15 -23.37 5.70
C ARG A 445 10.60 -24.78 5.33
N PHE A 446 9.77 -25.52 4.60
CA PHE A 446 10.10 -26.89 4.16
C PHE A 446 11.24 -26.92 3.14
N LEU A 447 11.26 -25.96 2.21
CA LEU A 447 12.36 -25.79 1.27
C LEU A 447 13.67 -25.42 1.99
N LYS A 448 13.58 -24.66 3.09
CA LYS A 448 14.72 -24.32 3.97
C LYS A 448 15.10 -25.43 4.97
N GLY A 449 14.50 -26.62 4.85
CA GLY A 449 14.93 -27.82 5.58
C GLY A 449 14.07 -28.23 6.77
N GLU A 450 12.96 -27.54 7.07
CA GLU A 450 12.02 -28.03 8.10
C GLU A 450 11.41 -29.37 7.67
N ASN A 451 11.42 -30.35 8.57
CA ASN A 451 10.85 -31.67 8.31
C ASN A 451 9.32 -31.64 8.32
N TYR A 452 8.71 -31.64 7.14
CA TYR A 452 7.26 -31.66 6.96
C TYR A 452 6.59 -32.99 7.35
N GLN A 453 7.36 -34.08 7.48
CA GLN A 453 6.83 -35.42 7.75
C GLN A 453 6.65 -35.71 9.24
N GLU A 454 7.50 -35.11 10.07
CA GLU A 454 7.51 -35.36 11.53
C GLU A 454 6.68 -34.34 12.32
N ARG A 455 6.29 -33.23 11.68
CA ARG A 455 5.44 -32.21 12.32
C ARG A 455 3.98 -32.62 12.36
N ALA A 456 3.25 -32.10 13.34
CA ALA A 456 1.80 -32.18 13.36
C ALA A 456 1.21 -31.38 12.18
N VAL A 457 0.40 -32.06 11.35
CA VAL A 457 -0.32 -31.43 10.23
C VAL A 457 -1.65 -30.87 10.70
N LYS A 458 -1.90 -29.61 10.37
CA LYS A 458 -3.15 -28.90 10.69
C LYS A 458 -4.00 -28.77 9.43
N ILE A 459 -5.33 -28.73 9.57
CA ILE A 459 -6.25 -28.45 8.45
C ILE A 459 -5.88 -27.13 7.74
N SER A 460 -5.42 -26.13 8.50
CA SER A 460 -4.97 -24.85 7.96
C SER A 460 -3.77 -24.96 7.02
N ASP A 461 -2.96 -26.03 7.11
CA ASP A 461 -1.79 -26.22 6.25
C ASP A 461 -2.19 -26.35 4.79
N SER A 462 -3.33 -26.98 4.50
CA SER A 462 -3.88 -27.05 3.14
C SER A 462 -4.14 -25.67 2.56
N GLY A 463 -4.80 -24.79 3.32
CA GLY A 463 -5.05 -23.42 2.90
C GLY A 463 -3.78 -22.58 2.78
N ARG A 464 -2.80 -22.76 3.69
CA ARG A 464 -1.50 -22.06 3.66
C ARG A 464 -0.70 -22.45 2.42
N ILE A 465 -0.52 -23.76 2.19
CA ILE A 465 0.18 -24.29 1.01
C ILE A 465 -0.49 -23.83 -0.27
N ARG A 466 -1.83 -23.86 -0.33
CA ARG A 466 -2.58 -23.33 -1.48
C ARG A 466 -2.24 -21.88 -1.79
N ASN A 467 -2.31 -21.00 -0.78
CA ASN A 467 -2.02 -19.56 -0.97
C ASN A 467 -0.54 -19.34 -1.34
N GLU A 468 0.36 -20.09 -0.74
CA GLU A 468 1.80 -19.96 -1.01
C GLU A 468 2.19 -20.41 -2.42
N LEU A 469 1.60 -21.48 -2.95
CA LEU A 469 1.83 -21.89 -4.35
C LEU A 469 1.44 -20.79 -5.33
N GLN A 470 0.32 -20.10 -5.06
CA GLN A 470 -0.14 -18.98 -5.87
C GLN A 470 0.81 -17.78 -5.81
N THR A 471 1.68 -17.70 -4.80
CA THR A 471 2.74 -16.67 -4.73
C THR A 471 4.02 -17.17 -5.40
N LEU A 472 4.38 -18.42 -5.13
CA LEU A 472 5.69 -18.99 -5.46
C LEU A 472 5.85 -19.31 -6.94
N CYS A 473 4.79 -19.72 -7.63
CA CYS A 473 4.86 -20.16 -9.02
C CYS A 473 3.52 -20.00 -9.76
N SER A 474 2.90 -18.82 -9.68
CA SER A 474 1.59 -18.55 -10.31
C SER A 474 1.54 -18.87 -11.80
N GLU A 475 2.64 -18.66 -12.53
CA GLU A 475 2.79 -18.99 -13.95
C GLU A 475 2.66 -20.49 -14.27
N ALA A 476 2.89 -21.33 -13.27
CA ALA A 476 2.82 -22.78 -13.37
C ALA A 476 1.47 -23.33 -12.90
N LEU A 477 0.51 -22.48 -12.51
CA LEU A 477 -0.78 -22.90 -12.00
C LEU A 477 -1.87 -22.82 -13.07
N GLU A 478 -2.67 -23.88 -13.18
CA GLU A 478 -3.93 -23.90 -13.91
C GLU A 478 -5.09 -24.14 -12.93
N TYR A 479 -6.18 -23.39 -13.09
CA TYR A 479 -7.32 -23.46 -12.19
C TYR A 479 -8.46 -24.30 -12.80
N GLU A 480 -8.92 -25.31 -12.06
CA GLU A 480 -10.03 -26.17 -12.48
C GLU A 480 -11.26 -25.91 -11.60
N GLY A 481 -12.29 -25.30 -12.20
CA GLY A 481 -13.49 -24.88 -11.48
C GLY A 481 -13.21 -23.80 -10.44
N THR A 482 -13.94 -23.81 -9.33
CA THR A 482 -13.83 -22.78 -8.28
C THR A 482 -12.78 -23.10 -7.21
N THR A 483 -12.32 -24.35 -7.12
CA THR A 483 -11.45 -24.78 -6.02
C THR A 483 -10.20 -25.53 -6.46
N GLY A 484 -10.18 -26.17 -7.64
CA GLY A 484 -9.06 -27.00 -8.08
C GLY A 484 -7.87 -26.21 -8.60
N ILE A 485 -6.66 -26.69 -8.32
CA ILE A 485 -5.39 -26.16 -8.85
C ILE A 485 -4.56 -27.33 -9.39
N ILE A 486 -4.08 -27.18 -10.62
CA ILE A 486 -3.11 -28.04 -11.27
C ILE A 486 -1.76 -27.32 -11.28
N VAL A 487 -0.73 -27.93 -10.68
CA VAL A 487 0.65 -27.41 -10.70
C VAL A 487 1.43 -28.10 -11.80
N HIS A 488 1.87 -27.34 -12.80
CA HIS A 488 2.66 -27.78 -13.96
C HIS A 488 4.15 -27.55 -13.71
N PHE A 489 4.87 -28.57 -13.24
CA PHE A 489 6.28 -28.41 -12.84
C PHE A 489 7.20 -28.02 -14.01
N ASN A 490 6.91 -28.45 -15.25
CA ASN A 490 7.63 -28.01 -16.45
C ASN A 490 7.53 -26.51 -16.76
N LYS A 491 6.53 -25.80 -16.21
CA LYS A 491 6.35 -24.35 -16.42
C LYS A 491 7.04 -23.51 -15.35
N ILE A 492 7.54 -24.09 -14.26
CA ILE A 492 8.23 -23.34 -13.20
C ILE A 492 9.59 -22.89 -13.71
N SER A 493 9.80 -21.57 -13.81
CA SER A 493 11.09 -21.02 -14.22
C SER A 493 12.18 -21.37 -13.20
N LYS A 494 13.36 -21.74 -13.72
CA LYS A 494 14.55 -22.03 -12.89
C LYS A 494 15.07 -20.79 -12.18
N ASP A 495 14.73 -19.61 -12.70
CA ASP A 495 15.08 -18.32 -12.10
C ASP A 495 14.15 -17.96 -10.93
N VAL A 496 12.99 -18.62 -10.82
CA VAL A 496 12.01 -18.42 -9.74
C VAL A 496 12.23 -19.46 -8.62
N ILE A 497 12.33 -20.74 -8.99
CA ILE A 497 12.63 -21.83 -8.05
C ILE A 497 13.75 -22.67 -8.63
N SER A 498 14.82 -22.90 -7.86
CA SER A 498 15.96 -23.70 -8.29
C SER A 498 15.53 -25.12 -8.65
N VAL A 499 16.23 -25.81 -9.57
CA VAL A 499 15.87 -27.18 -9.97
C VAL A 499 15.85 -28.15 -8.78
N GLN A 500 16.71 -27.93 -7.79
CA GLN A 500 16.72 -28.71 -6.56
C GLN A 500 15.48 -28.44 -5.70
N ASP A 501 15.12 -27.17 -5.53
CA ASP A 501 13.93 -26.77 -4.77
C ASP A 501 12.63 -27.16 -5.47
N GLN A 502 12.60 -27.18 -6.82
CA GLN A 502 11.46 -27.69 -7.57
C GLN A 502 11.23 -29.18 -7.30
N LYS A 503 12.30 -30.00 -7.31
CA LYS A 503 12.19 -31.42 -6.93
C LYS A 503 11.67 -31.57 -5.52
N ARG A 504 12.22 -30.78 -4.58
CA ARG A 504 11.81 -30.82 -3.18
C ARG A 504 10.35 -30.39 -2.99
N LEU A 505 9.93 -29.32 -3.66
CA LEU A 505 8.55 -28.85 -3.68
C LEU A 505 7.61 -29.95 -4.18
N LYS A 506 7.96 -30.65 -5.26
CA LYS A 506 7.17 -31.77 -5.79
C LYS A 506 7.02 -32.90 -4.78
N GLU A 507 8.08 -33.26 -4.06
CA GLU A 507 8.05 -34.27 -2.99
C GLU A 507 7.11 -33.86 -1.86
N ILE A 508 7.23 -32.61 -1.39
CA ILE A 508 6.39 -32.04 -0.33
C ILE A 508 4.91 -32.12 -0.73
N LEU A 509 4.57 -31.61 -1.92
CA LEU A 509 3.19 -31.56 -2.40
C LEU A 509 2.59 -32.96 -2.58
N LYS A 510 3.36 -33.92 -3.10
CA LYS A 510 2.92 -35.32 -3.22
C LYS A 510 2.64 -35.93 -1.86
N TRP A 511 3.55 -35.75 -0.90
CA TRP A 511 3.37 -36.29 0.45
C TRP A 511 2.10 -35.76 1.12
N TYR A 512 1.83 -34.46 1.04
CA TYR A 512 0.60 -33.87 1.61
C TYR A 512 -0.66 -34.41 0.93
N LYS A 513 -0.62 -34.57 -0.40
CA LYS A 513 -1.74 -35.13 -1.17
C LYS A 513 -2.02 -36.60 -0.82
N GLU A 514 -0.97 -37.39 -0.62
CA GLU A 514 -1.06 -38.82 -0.29
C GLU A 514 -1.51 -39.05 1.16
N ASN A 515 -0.96 -38.30 2.11
CA ASN A 515 -1.22 -38.48 3.54
C ASN A 515 -2.47 -37.74 4.04
N HIS A 516 -2.88 -36.67 3.35
CA HIS A 516 -4.05 -35.85 3.70
C HIS A 516 -4.99 -35.62 2.50
N PRO A 517 -5.47 -36.68 1.82
CA PRO A 517 -6.15 -36.59 0.53
C PRO A 517 -7.45 -35.78 0.57
N ILE A 518 -8.15 -35.77 1.70
CA ILE A 518 -9.39 -34.97 1.87
C ILE A 518 -9.07 -33.48 1.88
N TRP A 519 -8.02 -33.07 2.58
CA TRP A 519 -7.65 -31.65 2.72
C TRP A 519 -6.99 -31.10 1.46
N PHE A 520 -6.30 -31.95 0.69
CA PHE A 520 -5.60 -31.59 -0.53
C PHE A 520 -6.31 -32.10 -1.79
N ASN A 521 -7.62 -32.36 -1.71
CA ASN A 521 -8.43 -32.80 -2.86
C ASN A 521 -8.44 -31.78 -4.02
N TRP A 522 -8.17 -30.51 -3.71
CA TRP A 522 -8.05 -29.43 -4.67
C TRP A 522 -6.77 -29.50 -5.52
N LEU A 523 -5.72 -30.19 -5.05
CA LEU A 523 -4.40 -30.16 -5.67
C LEU A 523 -4.24 -31.30 -6.69
N LYS A 524 -3.83 -30.96 -7.91
CA LYS A 524 -3.32 -31.88 -8.94
C LYS A 524 -1.89 -31.49 -9.30
N ILE A 525 -1.06 -32.48 -9.60
CA ILE A 525 0.37 -32.29 -9.89
C ILE A 525 0.62 -32.94 -11.25
N THR A 526 1.17 -32.16 -12.18
CA THR A 526 1.53 -32.58 -13.54
C THR A 526 3.00 -32.28 -13.79
N ASP A 527 3.60 -33.06 -14.69
CA ASP A 527 4.98 -32.88 -15.12
C ASP A 527 5.10 -31.89 -16.27
#